data_AF-A0AA38MFR6-F1
#
_entry.id   AF-A0AA38MFR6-F1
#
_cell.length_a   1.000
_cell.length_b   1.000
_cell.length_c   1.000
_cell.angle_alpha   90.00
_cell.angle_beta   90.00
_cell.angle_gamma   90.00
#
_symmetry.space_group_name_H-M   'P 1'
#
loop_
_entity.id
_entity.type
_entity.pdbx_description
1 polymer ?
#
loop_
_entity_poly.entity_id
_entity_poly.type
_entity_poly.pdbx_seq_one_letter_code
_entity_poly.pdbx_strand_id
1 'polypeptide(L)'
;MDSLDFLEKRIEALELQILPKNPNFTNDDKTQQITDLLLQTQTMISSALSCREAITSILQHMTTINEYLDPANGENELEIEAKRHYLLELYPELKDTVKLISTFENLTPYTDSGSILKVTELTDKLESLAVSNLKIFEESQEVTQKTVGALQQYNDIITSIKVLFAQLDQAITDLEAALLPKFVTEE
;
A
#
# COMPACT_ATOMS: atom_id res chain seq x y z
N MET A 1 6.52 70.04 -80.89
CA MET A 1 7.26 69.80 -79.63
C MET A 1 6.83 68.43 -79.17
N ASP A 2 7.56 67.46 -79.71
CA ASP A 2 6.93 66.39 -80.46
C ASP A 2 6.84 65.13 -79.62
N SER A 3 5.76 64.38 -79.80
CA SER A 3 5.54 63.06 -79.19
C SER A 3 6.73 62.10 -79.38
N LEU A 4 7.58 62.41 -80.36
CA LEU A 4 8.85 61.74 -80.65
C LEU A 4 9.88 61.91 -79.51
N ASP A 5 10.01 63.11 -78.94
CA ASP A 5 11.01 63.42 -77.89
C ASP A 5 10.65 62.75 -76.56
N PHE A 6 9.36 62.59 -76.28
CA PHE A 6 8.89 61.80 -75.13
C PHE A 6 9.14 60.30 -75.32
N LEU A 7 8.94 59.81 -76.54
CA LEU A 7 9.17 58.40 -76.87
C LEU A 7 10.66 58.06 -76.80
N GLU A 8 11.52 58.97 -77.26
CA GLU A 8 12.98 58.83 -77.22
C GLU A 8 13.50 58.77 -75.78
N LYS A 9 13.08 59.69 -74.90
CA LYS A 9 13.42 59.64 -73.46
C LYS A 9 12.95 58.36 -72.78
N ARG A 10 11.80 57.82 -73.18
CA ARG A 10 11.25 56.59 -72.62
C ARG A 10 12.01 55.35 -73.11
N ILE A 11 12.45 55.36 -74.37
CA ILE A 11 13.33 54.33 -74.92
C ILE A 11 14.67 54.37 -74.20
N GLU A 12 15.27 55.55 -74.03
CA GLU A 12 16.54 55.73 -73.30
C GLU A 12 16.44 55.22 -71.85
N ALA A 13 15.34 55.50 -71.16
CA ALA A 13 15.09 54.98 -69.81
C ALA A 13 14.97 53.44 -69.77
N LEU A 14 14.32 52.83 -70.78
CA LEU A 14 14.19 51.38 -70.89
C LEU A 14 15.54 50.72 -71.24
N GLU A 15 16.33 51.33 -72.10
CA GLU A 15 17.67 50.87 -72.44
C GLU A 15 18.60 50.91 -71.22
N LEU A 16 18.51 51.95 -70.39
CA LEU A 16 19.31 52.07 -69.16
C LEU A 16 18.93 51.01 -68.10
N GLN A 17 17.66 50.58 -68.08
CA GLN A 17 17.16 49.60 -67.12
C GLN A 17 17.42 48.14 -67.55
N ILE A 18 17.44 47.87 -68.85
CA ILE A 18 17.49 46.51 -69.41
C ILE A 18 18.90 46.15 -69.90
N LEU A 19 19.69 47.10 -70.39
CA LEU A 19 21.03 46.83 -70.92
C LEU A 19 22.10 46.96 -69.82
N PRO A 20 22.99 45.96 -69.64
CA PRO A 20 24.07 46.08 -68.66
C PRO A 20 25.11 47.12 -69.10
N LYS A 21 25.48 48.01 -68.17
CA LYS A 21 26.40 49.16 -68.37
C LYS A 21 27.89 48.78 -68.54
N ASN A 22 28.22 47.52 -68.82
CA ASN A 22 29.60 47.03 -68.83
C ASN A 22 30.08 46.70 -70.26
N PRO A 23 31.13 47.36 -70.78
CA PRO A 23 31.59 47.20 -72.18
C PRO A 23 32.36 45.90 -72.45
N ASN A 24 32.44 44.96 -71.49
CA ASN A 24 33.19 43.71 -71.61
C ASN A 24 32.32 42.47 -71.86
N PHE A 25 31.04 42.63 -72.19
CA PHE A 25 30.23 41.50 -72.66
C PHE A 25 30.58 41.19 -74.13
N THR A 26 31.29 40.10 -74.34
CA THR A 26 31.59 39.53 -75.65
C THR A 26 30.29 39.27 -76.42
N ASN A 27 30.32 39.53 -77.73
CA ASN A 27 29.14 39.50 -78.61
C ASN A 27 28.39 38.15 -78.68
N ASP A 28 28.87 37.09 -78.03
CA ASP A 28 28.19 35.80 -77.91
C ASP A 28 27.06 35.80 -76.86
N ASP A 29 27.09 36.70 -75.86
CA ASP A 29 26.06 36.75 -74.81
C ASP A 29 24.84 37.61 -75.17
N LYS A 30 24.83 38.21 -76.38
CA LYS A 30 23.70 39.02 -76.88
C LYS A 30 22.43 38.21 -77.16
N THR A 31 22.48 36.88 -77.06
CA THR A 31 21.32 35.99 -77.30
C THR A 31 20.69 35.42 -76.04
N GLN A 32 21.26 35.60 -74.85
CA GLN A 32 20.54 35.24 -73.63
C GLN A 32 19.48 36.30 -73.37
N GLN A 33 18.25 36.02 -73.82
CA GLN A 33 17.10 36.83 -73.48
C GLN A 33 17.01 36.88 -71.96
N ILE A 34 16.78 38.06 -71.38
CA ILE A 34 16.63 38.21 -69.92
C ILE A 34 15.54 37.27 -69.38
N THR A 35 14.56 36.93 -70.21
CA THR A 35 13.55 35.91 -69.97
C THR A 35 14.13 34.51 -69.73
N ASP A 36 15.16 34.11 -70.47
CA ASP A 36 15.83 32.81 -70.31
C ASP A 36 16.66 32.77 -69.03
N LEU A 37 17.36 33.86 -68.70
CA LEU A 37 18.08 34.00 -67.41
C LEU A 37 17.11 34.01 -66.22
N LEU A 38 15.97 34.68 -66.34
CA LEU A 38 14.91 34.67 -65.33
C LEU A 38 14.32 33.26 -65.19
N LEU A 39 14.07 32.56 -66.30
CA LEU A 39 13.56 31.20 -66.31
C LEU A 39 14.57 30.23 -65.69
N GLN A 40 15.86 30.36 -66.00
CA GLN A 40 16.93 29.56 -65.42
C GLN A 40 17.04 29.81 -63.92
N THR A 41 16.98 31.07 -63.50
CA THR A 41 17.01 31.45 -62.07
C THR A 41 15.78 30.90 -61.35
N GLN A 42 14.59 31.02 -61.94
CA GLN A 42 13.36 30.46 -61.41
C GLN A 42 13.42 28.93 -61.32
N THR A 43 14.01 28.27 -62.31
CA THR A 43 14.21 26.81 -62.33
C THR A 43 15.19 26.38 -61.24
N MET A 44 16.29 27.11 -61.05
CA MET A 44 17.24 26.87 -59.96
C MET A 44 16.61 27.07 -58.58
N ILE A 45 15.88 28.17 -58.38
CA ILE A 45 15.16 28.45 -57.13
C ILE A 45 14.11 27.37 -56.85
N SER A 46 13.33 26.99 -57.87
CA SER A 46 12.30 25.94 -57.74
C SER A 46 12.91 24.57 -57.45
N SER A 47 14.04 24.25 -58.07
CA SER A 47 14.76 22.98 -57.82
C SER A 47 15.37 22.95 -56.41
N ALA A 48 15.95 24.07 -55.95
CA ALA A 48 16.48 24.18 -54.60
C ALA A 48 15.37 24.12 -53.53
N LEU A 49 14.22 24.75 -53.80
CA LEU A 49 13.05 24.70 -52.91
C LEU A 49 12.45 23.29 -52.85
N SER A 50 12.30 22.62 -54.01
CA SER A 50 11.80 21.25 -54.11
C SER A 50 12.71 20.24 -53.38
N CYS A 51 14.03 20.33 -53.55
CA CYS A 51 14.97 19.50 -52.80
C CYS A 51 14.87 19.74 -51.28
N ARG A 52 14.70 21.00 -50.85
CA ARG A 52 14.55 21.33 -49.43
C ARG A 52 13.26 20.74 -48.86
N GLU A 53 12.15 20.84 -49.58
CA GLU A 53 10.86 20.27 -49.17
C GLU A 53 10.93 18.74 -49.08
N ALA A 54 11.52 18.08 -50.08
CA ALA A 54 11.72 16.63 -50.08
C ALA A 54 12.60 16.16 -48.91
N ILE A 55 13.71 16.83 -48.65
CA ILE A 55 14.60 16.50 -47.51
C ILE A 55 13.90 16.75 -46.18
N THR A 56 13.12 17.82 -46.06
CA THR A 56 12.38 18.14 -44.82
C THR A 56 11.30 17.10 -44.55
N SER A 57 10.57 16.66 -45.58
CA SER A 57 9.56 15.59 -45.47
C SER A 57 10.21 14.25 -45.09
N ILE A 58 11.35 13.89 -45.71
CA ILE A 58 12.10 12.68 -45.35
C ILE A 58 12.60 12.76 -43.90
N LEU A 59 13.12 13.90 -43.45
CA LEU A 59 13.59 14.09 -42.07
C LEU A 59 12.44 13.96 -41.05
N GLN A 60 11.26 14.49 -41.38
CA GLN A 60 10.06 14.34 -40.57
C GLN A 60 9.57 12.89 -40.51
N HIS A 61 9.72 12.14 -41.61
CA HIS A 61 9.34 10.73 -41.68
C HIS A 61 10.46 9.80 -41.19
N MET A 62 11.66 10.31 -40.96
CA MET A 62 12.80 9.51 -40.51
C MET A 62 12.57 8.99 -39.08
N THR A 63 11.93 9.79 -38.23
CA THR A 63 11.56 9.37 -36.87
C THR A 63 10.53 8.25 -36.90
N THR A 64 9.49 8.37 -37.72
CA THR A 64 8.47 7.31 -37.86
C THR A 64 9.05 6.06 -38.51
N ILE A 65 9.90 6.19 -39.53
CA ILE A 65 10.62 5.05 -40.13
C ILE A 65 11.52 4.37 -39.09
N ASN A 66 12.20 5.13 -38.22
CA ASN A 66 13.02 4.58 -37.15
C ASN A 66 12.18 3.85 -36.10
N GLU A 67 10.97 4.34 -35.79
CA GLU A 67 10.01 3.63 -34.96
C GLU A 67 9.54 2.32 -35.63
N TYR A 68 9.23 2.32 -36.93
CA TYR A 68 8.83 1.11 -37.67
C TYR A 68 9.96 0.09 -37.87
N LEU A 69 11.22 0.52 -37.82
CA LEU A 69 12.39 -0.35 -37.89
C LEU A 69 12.83 -0.89 -36.53
N ASP A 70 12.26 -0.40 -35.43
CA ASP A 70 12.48 -0.95 -34.09
C ASP A 70 11.86 -2.35 -34.00
N PRO A 71 12.65 -3.41 -33.75
CA PRO A 71 12.13 -4.77 -33.58
C PRO A 71 11.06 -4.90 -32.49
N ALA A 72 11.04 -4.01 -31.50
CA ALA A 72 10.05 -3.99 -30.44
C ALA A 72 8.71 -3.35 -30.89
N ASN A 73 8.68 -2.66 -32.03
CA ASN A 73 7.48 -2.02 -32.56
C ASN A 73 6.62 -3.08 -33.29
N GLY A 74 5.51 -3.47 -32.66
CA GLY A 74 4.60 -4.51 -33.16
C GLY A 74 4.79 -5.88 -32.52
N GLU A 75 5.89 -6.14 -31.82
CA GLU A 75 6.13 -7.42 -31.11
C GLU A 75 5.14 -7.62 -29.94
N ASN A 76 4.55 -6.53 -29.43
CA ASN A 76 3.53 -6.54 -28.38
C ASN A 76 2.10 -6.69 -28.90
N GLU A 77 1.88 -6.64 -30.21
CA GLU A 77 0.55 -6.75 -30.79
C GLU A 77 0.23 -8.20 -31.09
N LEU A 78 0.07 -8.98 -30.02
CA LEU A 78 -0.41 -10.35 -30.11
C LEU A 78 -1.77 -10.34 -30.84
N GLU A 79 -1.92 -11.24 -31.82
CA GLU A 79 -3.15 -11.38 -32.61
C GLU A 79 -4.36 -11.55 -31.69
N ILE A 80 -5.49 -10.93 -32.03
CA ILE A 80 -6.68 -10.87 -31.15
C ILE A 80 -7.13 -12.27 -30.69
N GLU A 81 -7.03 -13.27 -31.56
CA GLU A 81 -7.38 -14.66 -31.23
C GLU A 81 -6.37 -15.29 -30.25
N ALA A 82 -5.07 -14.98 -30.40
CA ALA A 82 -4.03 -15.43 -29.47
C ALA A 82 -4.20 -14.78 -28.09
N LYS A 83 -4.58 -13.49 -28.01
CA LYS A 83 -4.92 -12.82 -26.75
C LYS A 83 -6.13 -13.48 -26.08
N ARG A 84 -7.13 -13.89 -26.88
CA ARG A 84 -8.33 -14.57 -26.37
C ARG A 84 -7.99 -15.94 -25.78
N HIS A 85 -7.16 -16.74 -26.46
CA HIS A 85 -6.70 -18.03 -25.96
C HIS A 85 -5.86 -17.87 -24.68
N TYR A 86 -4.91 -16.94 -24.68
CA TYR A 86 -4.09 -16.65 -23.51
C TYR A 86 -4.94 -16.22 -22.30
N LEU A 87 -5.94 -15.36 -22.50
CA LEU A 87 -6.85 -14.95 -21.43
C LEU A 87 -7.69 -16.12 -20.90
N LEU A 88 -8.13 -17.03 -21.77
CA LEU A 88 -8.92 -18.20 -21.38
C LEU A 88 -8.09 -19.21 -20.58
N GLU A 89 -6.82 -19.37 -20.94
CA GLU A 89 -5.85 -20.20 -20.24
C GLU A 89 -5.48 -19.61 -18.87
N LEU A 90 -5.37 -18.28 -18.77
CA LEU A 90 -5.08 -17.56 -17.52
C LEU A 90 -6.30 -17.42 -16.60
N TYR A 91 -7.52 -17.57 -17.14
CA TYR A 91 -8.77 -17.43 -16.39
C TYR A 91 -8.85 -18.25 -15.08
N PRO A 92 -8.49 -19.55 -15.03
CA PRO A 92 -8.49 -20.31 -13.78
C PRO A 92 -7.54 -19.71 -12.73
N GLU A 93 -6.34 -19.30 -13.11
CA GLU A 93 -5.36 -18.66 -12.21
C GLU A 93 -5.89 -17.31 -11.69
N LEU A 94 -6.49 -16.50 -12.56
CA LEU A 94 -7.10 -15.24 -12.19
C LEU A 94 -8.27 -15.46 -11.22
N LYS A 95 -9.10 -16.48 -11.46
CA LYS A 95 -10.23 -16.83 -10.60
C LYS A 95 -9.76 -17.26 -9.21
N ASP A 96 -8.69 -18.03 -9.13
CA ASP A 96 -8.14 -18.45 -7.83
C ASP A 96 -7.43 -17.29 -7.11
N THR A 97 -6.79 -16.39 -7.85
CA THR A 97 -6.24 -15.14 -7.30
C THR A 97 -7.34 -14.25 -6.72
N VAL A 98 -8.48 -14.10 -7.42
CA VAL A 98 -9.63 -13.32 -6.92
C VAL A 98 -10.22 -13.94 -5.66
N LYS A 99 -10.34 -15.28 -5.59
CA LYS A 99 -10.75 -15.95 -4.35
C LYS A 99 -9.77 -15.68 -3.21
N LEU A 100 -8.48 -15.74 -3.48
CA LEU A 100 -7.44 -15.47 -2.48
C LEU A 100 -7.54 -14.03 -1.97
N ILE A 101 -7.71 -13.06 -2.86
CA ILE A 101 -7.92 -11.65 -2.50
C ILE A 101 -9.18 -11.49 -1.65
N SER A 102 -10.28 -12.14 -2.02
CA SER A 102 -11.52 -12.10 -1.22
C SER A 102 -11.32 -12.72 0.17
N THR A 103 -10.57 -13.83 0.28
CA THR A 103 -10.23 -14.38 1.61
C THR A 103 -9.35 -13.44 2.41
N PHE A 104 -8.43 -12.72 1.76
CA PHE A 104 -7.56 -11.75 2.40
C PHE A 104 -8.36 -10.55 2.92
N GLU A 105 -9.26 -9.97 2.12
CA GLU A 105 -10.16 -8.89 2.55
C GLU A 105 -11.02 -9.29 3.75
N ASN A 106 -11.49 -10.55 3.79
CA ASN A 106 -12.21 -11.09 4.95
C ASN A 106 -11.33 -11.23 6.20
N LEU A 107 -10.00 -11.41 6.05
CA LEU A 107 -9.05 -11.59 7.15
C LEU A 107 -8.45 -10.27 7.66
N THR A 108 -8.41 -9.23 6.83
CA THR A 108 -7.97 -7.87 7.20
C THR A 108 -8.61 -7.34 8.47
N PRO A 109 -9.96 -7.37 8.67
CA PRO A 109 -10.58 -6.82 9.88
C PRO A 109 -10.22 -7.59 11.16
N TYR A 110 -9.84 -8.87 11.06
CA TYR A 110 -9.40 -9.64 12.23
C TYR A 110 -7.94 -9.37 12.58
N THR A 111 -7.12 -9.11 11.57
CA THR A 111 -5.70 -8.78 11.73
C THR A 111 -5.52 -7.38 12.30
N ASP A 112 -6.37 -6.44 11.86
CA ASP A 112 -6.40 -5.06 12.34
C ASP A 112 -7.31 -4.89 13.58
N SER A 113 -7.84 -6.00 14.11
CA SER A 113 -8.63 -5.94 15.33
C SER A 113 -7.71 -5.51 16.47
N GLY A 114 -8.01 -4.34 17.05
CA GLY A 114 -7.31 -3.82 18.23
C GLY A 114 -7.35 -4.78 19.44
N SER A 115 -8.08 -5.88 19.34
CA SER A 115 -8.01 -7.04 20.22
C SER A 115 -6.60 -7.62 20.33
N ILE A 116 -5.85 -7.75 19.22
CA ILE A 116 -4.48 -8.30 19.24
C ILE A 116 -3.53 -7.36 20.00
N LEU A 117 -3.65 -6.05 19.79
CA LEU A 117 -2.91 -5.03 20.55
C LEU A 117 -3.29 -5.02 22.03
N LYS A 118 -4.57 -5.23 22.35
CA LYS A 118 -5.04 -5.33 23.73
C LYS A 118 -4.53 -6.59 24.44
N VAL A 119 -4.21 -7.68 23.74
CA VAL A 119 -3.66 -8.89 24.38
C VAL A 119 -2.36 -8.57 25.10
N THR A 120 -1.45 -7.78 24.50
CA THR A 120 -0.21 -7.38 25.17
C THR A 120 -0.47 -6.52 26.42
N GLU A 121 -1.44 -5.62 26.38
CA GLU A 121 -1.83 -4.83 27.57
C GLU A 121 -2.53 -5.66 28.65
N LEU A 122 -3.29 -6.68 28.26
CA LEU A 122 -3.95 -7.59 29.20
C LEU A 122 -2.96 -8.55 29.86
N THR A 123 -1.86 -8.91 29.20
CA THR A 123 -0.84 -9.81 29.75
C THR A 123 -0.26 -9.26 31.05
N ASP A 124 0.13 -7.98 31.08
CA ASP A 124 0.69 -7.35 32.28
C ASP A 124 -0.33 -7.31 33.44
N LYS A 125 -1.60 -7.04 33.11
CA LYS A 125 -2.70 -7.05 34.09
C LYS A 125 -2.97 -8.46 34.60
N LEU A 126 -2.89 -9.46 33.73
CA LEU A 126 -3.09 -10.86 34.08
C LEU A 126 -1.96 -11.37 34.98
N GLU A 127 -0.72 -10.98 34.71
CA GLU A 127 0.43 -11.29 35.57
C GLU A 127 0.25 -10.68 36.96
N SER A 128 -0.06 -9.38 37.03
CA SER A 128 -0.33 -8.70 38.30
C SER A 128 -1.49 -9.37 39.08
N LEU A 129 -2.57 -9.74 38.38
CA LEU A 129 -3.70 -10.44 38.98
C LEU A 129 -3.31 -11.85 39.45
N ALA A 130 -2.49 -12.58 38.71
CA ALA A 130 -2.02 -13.91 39.09
C ALA A 130 -1.17 -13.85 40.37
N VAL A 131 -0.25 -12.89 40.47
CA VAL A 131 0.54 -12.66 41.69
C VAL A 131 -0.35 -12.29 42.88
N SER A 132 -1.32 -11.39 42.68
CA SER A 132 -2.28 -11.02 43.72
C SER A 132 -3.12 -12.21 44.19
N ASN A 133 -3.63 -13.02 43.27
CA ASN A 133 -4.41 -14.22 43.60
C ASN A 133 -3.58 -15.26 44.37
N LEU A 134 -2.30 -15.43 44.04
CA LEU A 134 -1.42 -16.33 44.77
C LEU A 134 -1.26 -15.87 46.22
N LYS A 135 -1.05 -14.57 46.42
CA LYS A 135 -0.98 -13.97 47.77
C LYS A 135 -2.28 -14.14 48.55
N ILE A 136 -3.43 -13.88 47.92
CA ILE A 136 -4.75 -14.07 48.55
C ILE A 136 -4.96 -15.54 48.93
N PHE A 137 -4.51 -16.46 48.08
CA PHE A 137 -4.59 -17.89 48.35
C PHE A 137 -3.73 -18.30 49.56
N GLU A 138 -2.50 -17.81 49.66
CA GLU A 138 -1.63 -18.04 50.81
C GLU A 138 -2.23 -17.47 52.10
N GLU A 139 -2.72 -16.22 52.07
CA GLU A 139 -3.40 -15.58 53.21
C GLU A 139 -4.64 -16.37 53.63
N SER A 140 -5.44 -16.84 52.66
CA SER A 140 -6.62 -17.66 52.93
C SER A 140 -6.26 -18.99 53.58
N GLN A 141 -5.18 -19.63 53.13
CA GLN A 141 -4.68 -20.87 53.73
C GLN A 141 -4.21 -20.64 55.17
N GLU A 142 -3.45 -19.57 55.42
CA GLU A 142 -2.97 -19.21 56.76
C GLU A 142 -4.13 -18.94 57.72
N VAL A 143 -5.12 -18.15 57.29
CA VAL A 143 -6.32 -17.86 58.09
C VAL A 143 -7.08 -19.14 58.37
N THR A 144 -7.28 -20.00 57.36
CA THR A 144 -7.96 -21.29 57.53
C THR A 144 -7.24 -22.16 58.55
N GLN A 145 -5.92 -22.26 58.48
CA GLN A 145 -5.13 -23.04 59.42
C GLN A 145 -5.22 -22.49 60.85
N LYS A 146 -5.17 -21.17 61.03
CA LYS A 146 -5.38 -20.52 62.33
C LYS A 146 -6.78 -20.78 62.88
N THR A 147 -7.81 -20.69 62.05
CA THR A 147 -9.20 -20.96 62.46
C THR A 147 -9.39 -22.43 62.86
N VAL A 148 -8.85 -23.37 62.10
CA VAL A 148 -8.88 -24.79 62.44
C VAL A 148 -8.16 -25.05 63.76
N GLY A 149 -6.97 -24.45 63.95
CA GLY A 149 -6.23 -24.55 65.21
C GLY A 149 -7.01 -24.00 66.40
N ALA A 150 -7.66 -22.84 66.26
CA ALA A 150 -8.51 -22.25 67.29
C ALA A 150 -9.74 -23.12 67.61
N LEU A 151 -10.37 -23.70 66.59
CA LEU A 151 -11.49 -24.63 66.76
C LEU A 151 -11.06 -25.92 67.50
N GLN A 152 -9.85 -26.41 67.22
CA GLN A 152 -9.31 -27.57 67.90
C GLN A 152 -9.02 -27.28 69.37
N GLN A 153 -8.39 -26.14 69.68
CA GLN A 153 -8.19 -25.69 71.06
C GLN A 153 -9.51 -25.51 71.80
N TYR A 154 -10.52 -24.94 71.15
CA TYR A 154 -11.86 -24.83 71.73
C TYR A 154 -12.46 -26.20 72.05
N ASN A 155 -12.33 -27.16 71.15
CA ASN A 155 -12.81 -28.53 71.36
C ASN A 155 -12.09 -29.22 72.53
N ASP A 156 -10.77 -29.04 72.64
CA ASP A 156 -9.96 -29.59 73.74
C ASP A 156 -10.39 -28.98 75.09
N ILE A 157 -10.63 -27.66 75.13
CA ILE A 157 -11.12 -26.96 76.34
C ILE A 157 -12.51 -27.48 76.72
N ILE A 158 -13.44 -27.57 75.77
CA ILE A 158 -14.80 -28.07 76.03
C ILE A 158 -14.78 -29.52 76.50
N THR A 159 -13.93 -30.36 75.92
CA THR A 159 -13.77 -31.76 76.34
C THR A 159 -13.22 -31.84 77.77
N SER A 160 -12.21 -31.02 78.09
CA SER A 160 -11.66 -30.92 79.44
C SER A 160 -12.71 -30.46 80.45
N ILE A 161 -13.51 -29.45 80.10
CA ILE A 161 -14.62 -28.96 80.92
C ILE A 161 -15.67 -30.06 81.15
N LYS A 162 -16.03 -30.83 80.12
CA LYS A 162 -16.97 -31.95 80.25
C LYS A 162 -16.45 -33.02 81.21
N VAL A 163 -15.16 -33.35 81.14
CA VAL A 163 -14.53 -34.32 82.06
C VAL A 163 -14.53 -33.79 83.49
N LEU A 164 -14.18 -32.51 83.69
CA LEU A 164 -14.20 -31.87 85.00
C LEU A 164 -15.61 -31.88 85.61
N PHE A 165 -16.64 -31.54 84.83
CA PHE A 165 -18.03 -31.60 85.31
C PHE A 165 -18.47 -33.02 85.65
N ALA A 166 -18.12 -34.01 84.83
CA ALA A 166 -18.44 -35.41 85.13
C ALA A 166 -17.75 -35.89 86.43
N GLN A 167 -16.50 -35.48 86.68
CA GLN A 167 -15.80 -35.78 87.92
C GLN A 167 -16.43 -35.08 89.12
N LEU A 168 -16.85 -33.82 88.94
CA LEU A 168 -17.54 -33.07 89.99
C LEU A 168 -18.89 -33.69 90.33
N ASP A 169 -19.69 -34.06 89.33
CA ASP A 169 -20.98 -34.75 89.51
C ASP A 169 -20.81 -36.08 90.24
N GLN A 170 -19.76 -36.86 89.90
CA GLN A 170 -19.43 -38.09 90.61
C GLN A 170 -19.08 -37.80 92.08
N ALA A 171 -18.23 -36.80 92.34
CA ALA A 171 -17.85 -36.44 93.71
C ALA A 171 -19.04 -35.95 94.54
N ILE A 172 -19.96 -35.19 93.94
CA ILE A 172 -21.22 -34.77 94.58
C ILE A 172 -22.09 -35.99 94.87
N THR A 173 -22.26 -36.89 93.91
CA THR A 173 -23.05 -38.12 94.08
C THR A 173 -22.49 -39.00 95.20
N ASP A 174 -21.16 -39.15 95.27
CA ASP A 174 -20.49 -39.92 96.33
C ASP A 174 -20.70 -39.27 97.71
N LEU A 175 -20.66 -37.94 97.80
CA LEU A 175 -20.95 -37.19 99.02
C LEU A 175 -22.42 -37.30 99.42
N GLU A 176 -23.36 -37.18 98.48
CA GLU A 176 -24.79 -37.36 98.72
C GLU A 176 -25.11 -38.78 99.19
N ALA A 177 -24.50 -39.80 98.57
CA ALA A 177 -24.64 -41.19 98.97
C ALA A 177 -24.11 -41.44 100.39
N ALA A 178 -23.03 -40.77 100.79
CA ALA A 178 -22.50 -40.83 102.16
C ALA A 178 -23.39 -40.10 103.19
N LEU A 179 -24.17 -39.11 102.75
CA LEU A 179 -25.08 -38.32 103.59
C LEU A 179 -26.49 -38.90 103.67
N LEU A 180 -26.85 -39.86 102.81
CA LEU A 180 -28.10 -40.61 102.93
C LEU A 180 -28.12 -41.38 104.27
N PRO A 181 -29.17 -41.24 105.09
CA PRO A 181 -29.27 -41.94 106.35
C PRO A 181 -29.38 -43.44 106.07
N LYS A 182 -28.45 -44.23 106.64
CA LYS A 182 -28.66 -45.68 106.80
C LYS A 182 -29.94 -45.87 107.60
N PHE A 183 -31.03 -46.26 106.93
CA PHE A 183 -32.17 -46.85 107.61
C PHE A 183 -31.68 -48.16 108.23
N VAL A 184 -31.38 -48.09 109.52
CA VAL A 184 -31.19 -49.26 110.37
C VAL A 184 -32.54 -49.95 110.44
N THR A 185 -32.69 -51.03 109.68
CA THR A 185 -33.69 -52.06 109.97
C THR A 185 -33.04 -52.99 111.00
N GLU A 186 -33.23 -52.65 112.27
CA GLU A 186 -33.13 -53.61 113.37
C GLU A 186 -34.44 -54.42 113.38
N GLU A 187 -34.26 -55.76 113.36
CA GLU A 187 -35.19 -56.87 113.62
C GLU A 187 -36.51 -56.99 112.83
#